data_AF-A0A178LRJ4-F1
#
_entry.id   AF-A0A178LRJ4-F1
#
_cell.length_a   1.000
_cell.length_b   1.000
_cell.length_c   1.000
_cell.angle_alpha   90.00
_cell.angle_beta   90.00
_cell.angle_gamma   90.00
#
_symmetry.space_group_name_H-M   'P 1'
#
loop_
_entity.id
_entity.type
_entity.pdbx_description
1 polymer ?
#
loop_
_entity_poly.entity_id
_entity_poly.type
_entity_poly.pdbx_seq_one_letter_code
_entity_poly.pdbx_strand_id
1 'polypeptide(L)' 'MPHGKPAGVRCVQLTADNRCALYGKPERPAVCVRLRPHPEMCGTSADEAMRLLNALELATQPEK' A
#
# COMPACT_ATOMS: atom_id res chain seq x y z
N MET A 1 12.05 -8.06 3.70
CA MET A 1 11.20 -8.04 4.92
C MET A 1 10.70 -9.46 5.15
N PRO A 2 11.41 -10.28 5.95
CA PRO A 2 11.08 -11.70 6.13
C PRO A 2 9.67 -11.95 6.66
N HIS A 3 9.13 -11.02 7.46
CA HIS A 3 7.81 -11.12 8.08
C HIS A 3 6.77 -10.17 7.46
N GLY A 4 7.03 -9.62 6.27
CA GLY A 4 6.15 -8.65 5.64
C GLY A 4 6.11 -7.29 6.35
N LYS A 5 5.26 -6.38 5.84
CA LYS A 5 5.04 -5.04 6.40
C LYS A 5 3.87 -5.08 7.39
N PRO A 6 4.02 -4.55 8.62
CA PRO A 6 2.89 -4.43 9.52
C PRO A 6 1.77 -3.55 8.93
N ALA A 7 0.53 -3.82 9.34
CA ALA A 7 -0.62 -2.97 9.05
C ALA A 7 -0.40 -1.56 9.63
N GLY A 8 -0.92 -0.52 8.95
CA GLY A 8 -0.76 0.88 9.35
C GLY A 8 0.67 1.46 9.28
N VAL A 9 1.71 0.64 9.08
CA VAL A 9 3.10 1.12 9.04
C VAL A 9 3.49 1.58 7.64
N ARG A 10 4.10 2.78 7.55
CA ARG A 10 4.67 3.31 6.30
C ARG A 10 5.81 2.40 5.81
N CYS A 11 5.82 2.07 4.52
CA CYS A 11 6.86 1.23 3.94
C CYS A 11 8.23 1.94 3.96
N VAL A 12 9.26 1.26 4.46
CA VAL A 12 10.64 1.79 4.54
C VAL A 12 11.26 2.07 3.17
N GLN A 13 10.75 1.44 2.11
CA GLN A 13 11.24 1.61 0.74
C GLN A 13 10.60 2.80 0.01
N LEU A 14 9.73 3.59 0.67
CA LEU A 14 9.13 4.78 0.10
C LEU A 14 10.03 6.00 0.33
N THR A 15 10.38 6.69 -0.75
CA THR A 15 11.08 7.99 -0.75
C THR A 15 10.20 9.10 -0.16
N ALA A 16 10.75 10.30 0.03
CA ALA A 16 10.02 11.44 0.58
C ALA A 16 8.82 11.87 -0.30
N ASP A 17 8.93 11.69 -1.62
CA ASP A 17 7.88 11.95 -2.60
C ASP A 17 6.98 10.72 -2.88
N ASN A 18 6.99 9.72 -1.99
CA ASN A 18 6.15 8.52 -2.06
C ASN A 18 6.36 7.64 -3.30
N ARG A 19 7.58 7.62 -3.86
CA ARG A 19 8.00 6.66 -4.89
C ARG A 19 8.66 5.44 -4.24
N CYS A 20 8.60 4.29 -4.91
CA CYS A 20 9.23 3.07 -4.43
C CYS A 20 10.69 2.97 -4.90
N ALA A 21 11.65 2.91 -3.97
CA ALA A 21 13.08 2.76 -4.26
C ALA A 21 13.45 1.40 -4.92
N LEU A 22 12.53 0.43 -4.88
CA LEU A 22 12.68 -0.89 -5.49
C LEU A 22 11.94 -1.01 -6.84
N TYR A 23 11.38 0.07 -7.38
CA TYR A 23 10.64 0.01 -8.64
C TYR A 23 11.53 -0.57 -9.77
N GLY A 24 11.05 -1.63 -10.43
CA GLY A 24 11.77 -2.33 -11.51
C GLY A 24 12.84 -3.34 -11.05
N LYS A 25 13.09 -3.47 -9.74
CA LYS A 25 14.12 -4.37 -9.19
C LYS A 25 13.55 -5.73 -8.77
N PRO A 26 14.34 -6.82 -8.86
CA PRO A 26 13.88 -8.17 -8.48
C PRO A 26 13.57 -8.32 -6.99
N GLU A 27 14.13 -7.46 -6.12
CA GLU A 27 13.86 -7.46 -4.67
C GLU A 27 12.48 -6.87 -4.32
N ARG A 28 11.78 -6.26 -5.29
CA ARG A 28 10.44 -5.69 -5.06
C ARG A 28 9.47 -6.84 -4.72
N PRO A 29 8.79 -6.80 -3.55
CA PRO A 29 7.93 -7.90 -3.13
C PRO A 29 6.83 -8.21 -4.15
N ALA A 30 6.55 -9.50 -4.37
CA ALA A 30 5.56 -9.95 -5.35
C ALA A 30 4.17 -9.31 -5.16
N VAL A 31 3.75 -9.10 -3.91
CA VAL A 31 2.48 -8.40 -3.61
C VAL A 31 2.47 -6.96 -4.13
N CYS A 32 3.59 -6.23 -4.03
CA CYS A 32 3.71 -4.86 -4.52
C CYS A 32 3.75 -4.79 -6.06
N VAL A 33 4.08 -5.89 -6.73
CA VAL A 33 4.04 -6.01 -8.21
C VAL A 33 2.64 -6.39 -8.68
N ARG A 34 1.96 -7.27 -7.94
CA ARG A 34 0.62 -7.78 -8.26
C ARG A 34 -0.49 -6.79 -7.96
N LEU A 35 -0.32 -5.92 -6.96
CA LEU A 35 -1.32 -4.92 -6.61
C LEU A 35 -1.42 -3.87 -7.72
N ARG A 36 -2.58 -3.82 -8.39
CA ARG A 36 -2.90 -2.84 -9.42
C ARG A 36 -3.73 -1.71 -8.83
N PRO A 37 -3.51 -0.45 -9.24
CA PRO A 37 -4.37 0.65 -8.83
C PRO A 37 -5.79 0.43 -9.35
N HIS A 38 -6.79 0.77 -8.54
CA HIS A 38 -8.20 0.72 -8.90
C HIS A 38 -8.89 2.03 -8.46
N PRO A 39 -9.86 2.56 -9.22
CA PRO A 39 -10.54 3.80 -8.87
C PRO A 39 -11.13 3.80 -7.45
N GLU A 40 -11.71 2.67 -7.02
CA GLU A 40 -12.28 2.52 -5.66
C GLU A 40 -11.23 2.58 -4.54
N MET A 41 -9.95 2.36 -4.85
CA MET A 41 -8.85 2.49 -3.90
C MET A 41 -8.17 3.86 -3.98
N CYS A 42 -8.03 4.39 -5.19
CA CYS A 42 -7.18 5.55 -5.47
C CYS A 42 -7.93 6.89 -5.44
N GLY A 43 -9.24 6.89 -5.71
CA GLY A 43 -10.01 8.13 -5.86
C GLY A 43 -9.38 9.09 -6.88
N THR A 44 -9.53 10.38 -6.63
CA THR A 44 -9.05 11.48 -7.48
C THR A 44 -7.92 12.29 -6.84
N SER A 45 -7.62 12.05 -5.56
CA SER A 45 -6.56 12.74 -4.81
C SER A 45 -5.93 11.82 -3.76
N ALA A 46 -4.72 12.17 -3.30
CA ALA A 46 -4.04 11.41 -2.26
C ALA A 46 -4.84 11.35 -0.94
N ASP A 47 -5.46 12.47 -0.54
CA ASP A 47 -6.30 12.51 0.66
C ASP A 47 -7.54 11.62 0.53
N GLU A 48 -8.15 11.59 -0.65
CA GLU A 48 -9.27 10.70 -0.93
C GLU A 48 -8.84 9.23 -0.92
N ALA A 49 -7.72 8.90 -1.56
CA ALA A 49 -7.15 7.55 -1.54
C ALA A 49 -6.94 7.05 -0.10
N MET A 50 -6.38 7.88 0.77
CA MET A 50 -6.16 7.52 2.17
C MET A 50 -7.46 7.30 2.93
N ARG A 51 -8.52 8.08 2.68
CA ARG A 51 -9.84 7.85 3.27
C ARG A 51 -10.46 6.54 2.80
N LEU A 52 -10.38 6.23 1.51
CA LEU A 52 -10.89 5.00 0.92
C LEU A 52 -10.15 3.77 1.46
N LEU A 53 -8.82 3.82 1.49
CA LEU A 53 -7.99 2.75 2.04
C LEU A 53 -8.30 2.48 3.51
N ASN A 54 -8.46 3.52 4.34
CA ASN A 54 -8.85 3.34 5.75
C ASN A 54 -10.23 2.68 5.88
N ALA A 55 -11.19 3.07 5.05
CA ALA A 55 -12.53 2.44 5.05
C ALA A 55 -12.46 0.95 4.70
N LEU A 56 -11.65 0.60 3.69
CA LEU A 56 -11.40 -0.80 3.31
C LEU A 56 -10.71 -1.59 4.44
N GLU A 57 -9.70 -1.02 5.09
CA GLU A 57 -9.04 -1.65 6.24
C GLU A 57 -10.03 -1.91 7.39
N LEU A 58 -10.91 -0.97 7.72
CA LEU A 58 -11.96 -1.15 8.73
C LEU A 58 -12.96 -2.25 8.34
N ALA A 59 -13.40 -2.27 7.08
CA ALA A 59 -14.38 -3.23 6.58
C ALA A 59 -13.83 -4.67 6.46
N THR A 60 -12.51 -4.83 6.40
CA THR A 60 -11.83 -6.12 6.18
C THR A 60 -10.97 -6.56 7.35
N GLN A 61 -11.20 -5.99 8.54
CA GLN A 61 -10.49 -6.44 9.74
C GLN A 61 -10.75 -7.93 9.98
N PRO A 62 -9.69 -8.70 10.28
CA PRO A 62 -9.88 -10.09 10.66
C PRO A 62 -10.65 -10.16 11.98
N GLU A 63 -11.55 -11.13 12.09
CA GLU A 63 -12.17 -11.49 13.37
C GLU A 63 -11.08 -11.93 14.35
N LYS A 64 -11.21 -11.51 15.61
CA LYS A 64 -10.21 -11.78 16.66
C LYS A 64 -10.17 -13.24 17.07
#